data_AF-A0A3S0ME28-F1
#
_entry.id   AF-A0A3S0ME28-F1
#
_cell.length_a   1.000
_cell.length_b   1.000
_cell.length_c   1.000
_cell.angle_alpha   90.00
_cell.angle_beta   90.00
_cell.angle_gamma   90.00
#
_symmetry.space_group_name_H-M   'P 1'
#
loop_
_entity.id
_entity.type
_entity.pdbx_description
1 polymer ?
#
loop_
_entity_poly.entity_id
_entity_poly.type
_entity_poly.pdbx_seq_one_letter_code
_entity_poly.pdbx_strand_id
1 'polypeptide(L)'
;MATKKTTVTKDKIVSFYMNYVLEHSEKPKSVYHFTKINDFTETEFYAFFGTIESIEKEIFKMFVEKTTDLLNKNKEYEMYDMKSKMLSFYFTFFEILTANRSYVVLVLKEHNNQLKKLMQLSGLRNSFRNYLSEIISDEFRTQQEKLQNFQEKSFQEASWIQLLLTLKFWLDDASAAFEKTDIYIEKSVKVTFELMNIAPIDSLIDFGKFIFKEKIYNK
;
A
#
# COMPACT_ATOMS: atom_id res chain seq x y z
N MET A 1 -2.82 -23.05 36.81
CA MET A 1 -2.09 -23.33 35.55
C MET A 1 -1.40 -22.04 35.14
N ALA A 2 -0.07 -22.01 35.09
CA ALA A 2 0.64 -20.83 34.62
C ALA A 2 0.38 -20.68 33.12
N THR A 3 -0.35 -19.64 32.74
CA THR A 3 -0.55 -19.25 31.34
C THR A 3 0.82 -18.95 30.75
N LYS A 4 1.23 -19.76 29.78
CA LYS A 4 2.50 -19.61 29.06
C LYS A 4 2.51 -18.22 28.43
N LYS A 5 3.33 -17.29 28.92
CA LYS A 5 3.42 -15.92 28.40
C LYS A 5 3.77 -16.02 26.92
N THR A 6 2.79 -15.76 26.05
CA THR A 6 2.96 -15.88 24.62
C THR A 6 3.98 -14.84 24.18
N THR A 7 5.08 -15.26 23.54
CA THR A 7 6.07 -14.31 23.01
C THR A 7 5.38 -13.32 22.09
N VAL A 8 5.61 -12.03 22.35
CA VAL A 8 5.12 -10.92 21.53
C VAL A 8 5.89 -10.92 20.22
N THR A 9 5.17 -10.78 19.11
CA THR A 9 5.75 -10.67 17.77
C THR A 9 5.34 -9.35 17.14
N LYS A 10 6.07 -8.92 16.12
CA LYS A 10 5.73 -7.73 15.33
C LYS A 10 4.28 -7.75 14.81
N ASP A 11 3.85 -8.87 14.22
CA ASP A 11 2.46 -9.04 13.76
C ASP A 11 1.45 -8.87 14.88
N LYS A 12 1.71 -9.42 16.08
CA LYS A 12 0.79 -9.26 17.22
C LYS A 12 0.69 -7.82 17.70
N ILE A 13 1.82 -7.11 17.79
CA ILE A 13 1.82 -5.68 18.15
C ILE A 13 0.98 -4.88 17.15
N VAL A 14 1.13 -5.17 15.85
CA VAL A 14 0.33 -4.55 14.79
C VAL A 14 -1.15 -4.89 14.94
N SER A 15 -1.50 -6.16 15.18
CA SER A 15 -2.90 -6.56 15.39
C SER A 15 -3.51 -5.90 16.62
N PHE A 16 -2.79 -5.83 17.74
CA PHE A 16 -3.24 -5.12 18.94
C PHE A 16 -3.47 -3.64 18.67
N TYR A 17 -2.59 -2.99 17.89
CA TYR A 17 -2.76 -1.60 17.50
C TYR A 17 -4.01 -1.40 16.63
N MET A 18 -4.17 -2.23 15.58
CA MET A 18 -5.32 -2.14 14.69
C MET A 18 -6.64 -2.33 15.45
N ASN A 19 -6.70 -3.31 16.36
CA ASN A 19 -7.86 -3.53 17.21
C ASN A 19 -8.13 -2.35 18.14
N TYR A 20 -7.10 -1.81 18.80
CA TYR A 20 -7.26 -0.64 19.66
C TYR A 20 -7.88 0.54 18.92
N VAL A 21 -7.32 0.87 17.74
CA VAL A 21 -7.81 1.98 16.92
C VAL A 21 -9.25 1.75 16.47
N LEU A 22 -9.61 0.52 16.11
CA LEU A 22 -10.99 0.16 15.74
C LEU A 22 -11.98 0.29 16.90
N GLU A 23 -11.57 -0.10 18.11
CA GLU A 23 -12.44 -0.07 19.30
C GLU A 23 -12.61 1.34 19.88
N HIS A 24 -11.58 2.18 19.76
CA HIS A 24 -11.54 3.49 20.43
C HIS A 24 -11.69 4.68 19.48
N SER A 25 -11.59 4.45 18.16
CA SER A 25 -11.51 5.53 17.14
C SER A 25 -10.40 6.55 17.42
N GLU A 26 -9.38 6.16 18.18
CA GLU A 26 -8.21 6.99 18.50
C GLU A 26 -6.94 6.13 18.60
N LYS A 27 -5.79 6.79 18.52
CA LYS A 27 -4.49 6.14 18.71
C LYS A 27 -4.20 5.99 20.20
N PRO A 28 -3.47 4.94 20.63
CA PRO A 28 -2.99 4.83 22.00
C PRO A 28 -2.20 6.08 22.39
N LYS A 29 -2.47 6.58 23.60
CA LYS A 29 -1.89 7.85 24.09
C LYS A 29 -0.38 7.79 24.36
N SER A 30 0.15 6.60 24.60
CA SER A 30 1.57 6.37 24.82
C SER A 30 1.92 4.89 24.67
N VAL A 31 3.21 4.60 24.49
CA VAL A 31 3.74 3.23 24.52
C VAL A 31 3.43 2.55 25.87
N TYR A 32 3.58 3.27 26.98
CA TYR A 32 3.19 2.79 28.31
C TYR A 32 1.72 2.34 28.37
N HIS A 33 0.79 3.17 27.90
CA HIS A 33 -0.64 2.82 27.91
C HIS A 33 -0.91 1.60 27.02
N PHE A 34 -0.36 1.61 25.80
CA PHE A 34 -0.55 0.55 24.82
C PHE A 34 -0.03 -0.81 25.26
N THR A 35 1.15 -0.84 25.87
CA THR A 35 1.78 -2.08 26.36
C THR A 35 1.05 -2.62 27.59
N LYS A 36 0.63 -1.74 28.51
CA LYS A 36 -0.12 -2.08 29.72
C LYS A 36 -1.48 -2.73 29.44
N ILE A 37 -2.25 -2.20 28.48
CA ILE A 37 -3.57 -2.76 28.15
C ILE A 37 -3.49 -4.09 27.39
N ASN A 38 -2.37 -4.38 26.73
CA ASN A 38 -2.15 -5.59 25.93
C ASN A 38 -1.24 -6.62 26.63
N ASP A 39 -0.93 -6.41 27.91
CA ASP A 39 -0.14 -7.31 28.77
C ASP A 39 1.26 -7.66 28.22
N PHE A 40 1.99 -6.64 27.77
CA PHE A 40 3.42 -6.76 27.44
C PHE A 40 4.23 -5.56 27.93
N THR A 41 5.56 -5.66 27.87
CA THR A 41 6.47 -4.62 28.35
C THR A 41 6.86 -3.62 27.27
N GLU A 42 7.26 -2.41 27.66
CA GLU A 42 7.84 -1.44 26.74
C GLU A 42 9.15 -1.96 26.09
N THR A 43 9.94 -2.78 26.79
CA THR A 43 11.12 -3.43 26.21
C THR A 43 10.73 -4.38 25.06
N GLU A 44 9.67 -5.17 25.24
CA GLU A 44 9.13 -6.04 24.18
C GLU A 44 8.58 -5.20 22.99
N PHE A 45 8.02 -4.02 23.26
CA PHE A 45 7.60 -3.07 22.21
C PHE A 45 8.79 -2.52 21.42
N TYR A 46 9.78 -1.98 22.14
CA TYR A 46 10.95 -1.30 21.57
C TYR A 46 11.89 -2.24 20.80
N ALA A 47 11.75 -3.55 20.99
CA ALA A 47 12.41 -4.55 20.14
C ALA A 47 11.94 -4.50 18.67
N PHE A 48 10.74 -3.96 18.40
CA PHE A 48 10.16 -3.90 17.06
C PHE A 48 9.83 -2.47 16.59
N PHE A 49 9.42 -1.59 17.50
CA PHE A 49 8.88 -0.26 17.17
C PHE A 49 9.42 0.82 18.10
N GLY A 50 9.89 1.94 17.54
CA GLY A 50 10.39 3.07 18.34
C GLY A 50 9.28 3.95 18.90
N THR A 51 8.14 4.05 18.21
CA THR A 51 6.99 4.90 18.60
C THR A 51 5.67 4.28 18.15
N ILE A 52 4.54 4.79 18.67
CA ILE A 52 3.21 4.38 18.21
C ILE A 52 3.01 4.68 16.71
N GLU A 53 3.50 5.82 16.24
CA GLU A 53 3.44 6.21 14.82
C GLU A 53 4.23 5.28 13.90
N SER A 54 5.28 4.63 14.43
CA SER A 54 6.04 3.65 13.64
C SER A 54 5.22 2.40 13.31
N ILE A 55 4.22 2.05 14.14
CA ILE A 55 3.28 0.96 13.87
C ILE A 55 2.39 1.30 12.66
N GLU A 56 1.90 2.55 12.59
CA GLU A 56 1.01 2.98 11.50
C GLU A 56 1.66 2.86 10.13
N LYS A 57 2.93 3.29 10.04
CA LYS A 57 3.72 3.20 8.80
C LYS A 57 3.99 1.75 8.43
N GLU A 58 4.16 0.90 9.43
CA GLU A 58 4.43 -0.52 9.23
C GLU A 58 3.20 -1.27 8.70
N ILE A 59 1.99 -0.92 9.13
CA ILE A 59 0.76 -1.63 8.72
C ILE A 59 0.59 -1.66 7.21
N PHE A 60 0.67 -0.50 6.54
CA PHE A 60 0.51 -0.46 5.08
C PHE A 60 1.71 -1.08 4.34
N LYS A 61 2.91 -1.03 4.92
CA LYS A 61 4.06 -1.78 4.40
C LYS A 61 3.79 -3.29 4.44
N MET A 62 3.31 -3.80 5.58
CA MET A 62 2.98 -5.21 5.75
C MET A 62 1.89 -5.68 4.80
N PHE A 63 0.95 -4.81 4.39
CA PHE A 63 -0.01 -5.17 3.35
C PHE A 63 0.67 -5.45 2.00
N VAL A 64 1.67 -4.65 1.61
CA VAL A 64 2.45 -4.91 0.38
C VAL A 64 3.28 -6.18 0.51
N GLU A 65 3.98 -6.36 1.63
CA GLU A 65 4.80 -7.55 1.88
C GLU A 65 3.95 -8.83 1.84
N LYS A 66 2.78 -8.82 2.49
CA LYS A 66 1.83 -9.95 2.41
C LYS A 66 1.31 -10.17 1.00
N THR A 67 1.08 -9.12 0.21
CA THR A 67 0.71 -9.25 -1.21
C THR A 67 1.80 -9.98 -1.98
N THR A 68 3.04 -9.51 -1.88
CA THR A 68 4.17 -10.10 -2.61
C THR A 68 4.42 -11.54 -2.17
N ASP A 69 4.32 -11.82 -0.87
CA ASP A 69 4.46 -13.17 -0.31
C ASP A 69 3.38 -14.13 -0.84
N LEU A 70 2.14 -13.65 -1.00
CA LEU A 70 1.05 -14.46 -1.57
C LEU A 70 1.27 -14.73 -3.06
N LEU A 71 1.69 -13.73 -3.82
CA LEU A 71 1.97 -13.87 -5.26
C LEU A 71 3.12 -14.85 -5.51
N ASN A 72 4.20 -14.74 -4.74
CA ASN A 72 5.39 -15.58 -4.87
C ASN A 72 5.15 -17.05 -4.49
N LYS A 73 4.03 -17.38 -3.82
CA LYS A 73 3.62 -18.78 -3.61
C LYS A 73 3.13 -19.45 -4.90
N ASN A 74 2.65 -18.67 -5.87
CA ASN A 74 2.29 -19.19 -7.18
C ASN A 74 3.53 -19.24 -8.07
N LYS A 75 4.01 -20.44 -8.40
CA LYS A 75 5.19 -20.62 -9.28
C LYS A 75 4.99 -20.03 -10.67
N GLU A 76 3.75 -19.96 -11.16
CA GLU A 76 3.46 -19.38 -12.47
C GLU A 76 3.65 -17.86 -12.49
N TYR A 77 3.55 -17.20 -11.33
CA TYR A 77 3.72 -15.76 -11.20
C TYR A 77 5.09 -15.28 -11.68
N GLU A 78 6.13 -16.10 -11.52
CA GLU A 78 7.48 -15.76 -11.98
C GLU A 78 7.51 -15.49 -13.50
N MET A 79 6.73 -16.27 -14.26
CA MET A 79 6.65 -16.25 -15.72
C MET A 79 5.73 -15.15 -16.28
N TYR A 80 5.04 -14.41 -15.42
CA TYR A 80 4.13 -13.35 -15.85
C TYR A 80 4.90 -12.17 -16.43
N ASP A 81 4.33 -11.55 -17.46
CA ASP A 81 4.80 -10.27 -17.96
C ASP A 81 4.53 -9.14 -16.95
N MET A 82 5.14 -7.97 -17.16
CA MET A 82 5.05 -6.85 -16.23
C MET A 82 3.59 -6.39 -16.00
N LYS A 83 2.75 -6.46 -17.04
CA LYS A 83 1.32 -6.11 -16.96
C LYS A 83 0.55 -7.09 -16.08
N SER A 84 0.75 -8.39 -16.29
CA SER A 84 0.08 -9.44 -15.54
C SER A 84 0.55 -9.46 -14.09
N LYS A 85 1.85 -9.24 -13.85
CA LYS A 85 2.37 -9.05 -12.48
C LYS A 85 1.70 -7.87 -11.79
N MET A 86 1.57 -6.74 -12.48
CA MET A 86 0.90 -5.55 -11.95
C MET A 86 -0.58 -5.82 -11.64
N LEU A 87 -1.33 -6.46 -12.55
CA LEU A 87 -2.73 -6.84 -12.33
C LEU A 87 -2.88 -7.75 -11.10
N SER A 88 -2.08 -8.82 -11.01
CA SER A 88 -2.12 -9.73 -9.86
C SER A 88 -1.80 -9.01 -8.55
N PHE A 89 -0.84 -8.08 -8.56
CA PHE A 89 -0.58 -7.24 -7.39
C PHE A 89 -1.79 -6.42 -6.97
N TYR A 90 -2.43 -5.70 -7.90
CA TYR A 90 -3.59 -4.89 -7.56
C TYR A 90 -4.72 -5.74 -6.98
N PHE A 91 -5.09 -6.84 -7.62
CA PHE A 91 -6.16 -7.70 -7.10
C PHE A 91 -5.83 -8.23 -5.70
N THR A 92 -4.67 -8.87 -5.52
CA THR A 92 -4.28 -9.43 -4.22
C THR A 92 -4.10 -8.36 -3.14
N PHE A 93 -3.56 -7.18 -3.48
CA PHE A 93 -3.44 -6.06 -2.54
C PHE A 93 -4.80 -5.54 -2.10
N PHE A 94 -5.74 -5.33 -3.02
CA PHE A 94 -7.07 -4.84 -2.68
C PHE A 94 -7.95 -5.89 -1.98
N GLU A 95 -7.71 -7.18 -2.18
CA GLU A 95 -8.26 -8.26 -1.35
C GLU A 95 -7.75 -8.17 0.09
N ILE A 96 -6.43 -7.98 0.29
CA ILE A 96 -5.84 -7.77 1.63
C ILE A 96 -6.42 -6.51 2.29
N LEU A 97 -6.55 -5.40 1.55
CA LEU A 97 -7.18 -4.19 2.10
C LEU A 97 -8.65 -4.43 2.45
N THR A 98 -9.37 -5.21 1.65
CA THR A 98 -10.76 -5.60 1.89
C THR A 98 -10.91 -6.43 3.16
N ALA A 99 -10.02 -7.39 3.39
CA ALA A 99 -9.97 -8.15 4.64
C ALA A 99 -9.71 -7.27 5.89
N ASN A 100 -9.13 -6.08 5.69
CA ASN A 100 -8.79 -5.12 6.74
C ASN A 100 -9.58 -3.80 6.61
N ARG A 101 -10.73 -3.82 5.91
CA ARG A 101 -11.40 -2.61 5.43
C ARG A 101 -11.76 -1.64 6.54
N SER A 102 -12.29 -2.13 7.67
CA SER A 102 -12.69 -1.27 8.79
C SER A 102 -11.54 -0.37 9.25
N TYR A 103 -10.34 -0.94 9.37
CA TYR A 103 -9.16 -0.19 9.81
C TYR A 103 -8.71 0.80 8.73
N VAL A 104 -8.62 0.35 7.48
CA VAL A 104 -8.17 1.19 6.37
C VAL A 104 -9.11 2.38 6.17
N VAL A 105 -10.42 2.16 6.21
CA VAL A 105 -11.42 3.22 6.07
C VAL A 105 -11.36 4.19 7.24
N LEU A 106 -11.29 3.70 8.46
CA LEU A 106 -11.20 4.53 9.67
C LEU A 106 -10.00 5.48 9.56
N VAL A 107 -8.81 4.93 9.34
CA VAL A 107 -7.56 5.71 9.31
C VAL A 107 -7.47 6.65 8.10
N LEU A 108 -7.99 6.24 6.93
CA LEU A 108 -7.90 7.04 5.71
C LEU A 108 -9.08 8.01 5.49
N LYS A 109 -10.24 7.80 6.12
CA LYS A 109 -11.38 8.76 6.02
C LYS A 109 -11.41 9.76 7.17
N GLU A 110 -11.08 9.38 8.40
CA GLU A 110 -11.26 10.26 9.58
C GLU A 110 -10.31 11.46 9.64
N HIS A 111 -9.16 11.41 8.97
CA HIS A 111 -8.23 12.52 9.00
C HIS A 111 -8.60 13.60 7.96
N ASN A 112 -9.10 14.75 8.42
CA ASN A 112 -9.19 15.97 7.58
C ASN A 112 -7.81 16.52 7.16
N ASN A 113 -6.72 15.96 7.70
CA ASN A 113 -5.37 16.37 7.39
C ASN A 113 -4.73 15.44 6.34
N GLN A 114 -4.70 15.89 5.09
CA GLN A 114 -4.11 15.16 3.97
C GLN A 114 -2.61 14.83 4.19
N LEU A 115 -1.85 15.68 4.88
CA LEU A 115 -0.42 15.43 5.17
C LEU A 115 -0.23 14.23 6.11
N LYS A 116 -1.12 14.05 7.10
CA LYS A 116 -1.06 12.89 8.00
C LYS A 116 -1.31 11.57 7.26
N LYS A 117 -2.24 11.55 6.31
CA LYS A 117 -2.48 10.37 5.44
C LYS A 117 -1.24 10.03 4.63
N LEU A 118 -0.62 11.02 3.99
CA LEU A 118 0.59 10.81 3.19
C LEU A 118 1.75 10.27 4.01
N MET A 119 1.91 10.71 5.27
CA MET A 119 2.93 10.18 6.17
C MET A 119 2.71 8.72 6.54
N GLN A 120 1.46 8.29 6.76
CA GLN A 120 1.13 6.89 7.04
C GLN A 120 1.37 5.99 5.82
N LEU A 121 1.12 6.50 4.62
CA LEU A 121 1.37 5.80 3.37
C LEU A 121 2.86 5.78 2.95
N SER A 122 3.78 6.32 3.76
CA SER A 122 5.21 6.29 3.42
C SER A 122 5.79 4.88 3.35
N GLY A 123 5.40 4.00 4.30
CA GLY A 123 5.77 2.58 4.27
C GLY A 123 5.21 1.85 3.05
N LEU A 124 3.97 2.18 2.67
CA LEU A 124 3.33 1.70 1.45
C LEU A 124 4.16 2.07 0.22
N ARG A 125 4.48 3.37 0.09
CA ARG A 125 5.19 3.91 -1.09
C ARG A 125 6.54 3.24 -1.29
N ASN A 126 7.31 3.09 -0.22
CA ASN A 126 8.64 2.49 -0.30
C ASN A 126 8.56 1.01 -0.70
N SER A 127 7.68 0.24 -0.06
CA SER A 127 7.55 -1.20 -0.34
C SER A 127 6.98 -1.44 -1.74
N PHE A 128 6.02 -0.62 -2.18
CA PHE A 128 5.48 -0.69 -3.53
C PHE A 128 6.52 -0.34 -4.60
N ARG A 129 7.39 0.65 -4.35
CA ARG A 129 8.51 0.96 -5.27
C ARG A 129 9.52 -0.17 -5.37
N ASN A 130 9.82 -0.84 -4.26
CA ASN A 130 10.69 -2.01 -4.26
C ASN A 130 10.08 -3.11 -5.13
N TYR A 131 8.79 -3.43 -4.91
CA TYR A 131 8.04 -4.35 -5.76
C TYR A 131 8.08 -3.95 -7.25
N LEU A 132 7.86 -2.67 -7.57
CA LEU A 132 7.95 -2.21 -8.96
C LEU A 132 9.33 -2.42 -9.57
N SER A 133 10.39 -2.24 -8.80
CA SER A 133 11.77 -2.46 -9.24
C SER A 133 12.06 -3.93 -9.56
N GLU A 134 11.34 -4.85 -8.90
CA GLU A 134 11.47 -6.31 -9.10
C GLU A 134 10.71 -6.79 -10.35
N ILE A 135 9.60 -6.15 -10.72
CA ILE A 135 8.79 -6.57 -11.87
C ILE A 135 9.19 -5.92 -13.20
N ILE A 136 10.02 -4.87 -13.16
CA ILE A 136 10.58 -4.24 -14.36
C ILE A 136 11.44 -5.26 -15.10
N SER A 137 11.09 -5.54 -16.35
CA SER A 137 11.83 -6.47 -17.20
C SER A 137 13.12 -5.86 -17.75
N ASP A 138 14.08 -6.72 -18.10
CA ASP A 138 15.31 -6.28 -18.79
C ASP A 138 15.02 -5.73 -20.19
N GLU A 139 13.95 -6.19 -20.84
CA GLU A 139 13.47 -5.61 -22.10
C GLU A 139 13.05 -4.14 -21.91
N PHE A 140 12.28 -3.84 -20.86
CA PHE A 140 11.90 -2.47 -20.54
C PHE A 140 13.12 -1.59 -20.25
N ARG A 141 14.15 -2.17 -19.62
CA ARG A 141 15.43 -1.50 -19.32
C ARG A 141 16.28 -1.20 -20.54
N THR A 142 16.33 -2.14 -21.48
CA THR A 142 17.22 -2.09 -22.67
C THR A 142 16.67 -1.22 -23.80
N GLN A 143 15.35 -0.99 -23.87
CA GLN A 143 14.74 -0.15 -24.91
C GLN A 143 15.32 1.28 -24.96
N GLN A 144 15.88 1.82 -23.86
CA GLN A 144 16.48 3.16 -23.84
C GLN A 144 17.69 3.27 -22.90
N GLU A 145 18.82 2.65 -23.23
CA GLU A 145 20.06 2.69 -22.42
C GLU A 145 20.51 4.10 -21.98
N LYS A 146 20.25 5.14 -22.79
CA LYS A 146 20.61 6.54 -22.44
C LYS A 146 19.65 7.22 -21.46
N LEU A 147 18.46 6.65 -21.22
CA LEU A 147 17.39 7.23 -20.38
C LEU A 147 16.81 6.24 -19.35
N GLN A 148 17.42 5.06 -19.19
CA GLN A 148 16.93 3.95 -18.37
C GLN A 148 16.53 4.38 -16.95
N ASN A 149 17.43 5.07 -16.23
CA ASN A 149 17.16 5.55 -14.86
C ASN A 149 16.00 6.55 -14.77
N PHE A 150 15.72 7.28 -15.85
CA PHE A 150 14.64 8.25 -15.89
C PHE A 150 13.31 7.56 -16.18
N GLN A 151 13.26 6.64 -17.14
CA GLN A 151 12.06 5.87 -17.44
C GLN A 151 11.60 4.99 -16.28
N GLU A 152 12.52 4.31 -15.58
CA GLU A 152 12.17 3.51 -14.40
C GLU A 152 11.56 4.38 -13.30
N LYS A 153 12.17 5.54 -13.02
CA LYS A 153 11.62 6.50 -12.05
C LYS A 153 10.25 6.99 -12.48
N SER A 154 10.08 7.30 -13.75
CA SER A 154 8.81 7.77 -14.31
C SER A 154 7.73 6.69 -14.21
N PHE A 155 8.05 5.44 -14.55
CA PHE A 155 7.17 4.29 -14.34
C PHE A 155 6.77 4.13 -12.88
N GLN A 156 7.73 4.25 -11.94
CA GLN A 156 7.47 4.16 -10.51
C GLN A 156 6.53 5.27 -10.00
N GLU A 157 6.73 6.51 -10.45
CA GLU A 157 5.86 7.62 -10.04
C GLU A 157 4.47 7.52 -10.67
N ALA A 158 4.35 7.16 -11.95
CA ALA A 158 3.06 6.92 -12.61
C ALA A 158 2.28 5.80 -11.91
N SER A 159 2.96 4.68 -11.61
CA SER A 159 2.39 3.57 -10.87
C SER A 159 1.95 3.95 -9.46
N TRP A 160 2.71 4.81 -8.77
CA TRP A 160 2.33 5.33 -7.46
C TRP A 160 1.06 6.18 -7.53
N ILE A 161 0.96 7.05 -8.53
CA ILE A 161 -0.26 7.85 -8.77
C ILE A 161 -1.46 6.94 -9.06
N GLN A 162 -1.28 5.92 -9.90
CA GLN A 162 -2.33 4.95 -10.20
C GLN A 162 -2.80 4.20 -8.93
N LEU A 163 -1.87 3.79 -8.07
CA LEU A 163 -2.21 3.13 -6.80
C LEU A 163 -3.05 4.04 -5.91
N LEU A 164 -2.68 5.33 -5.79
CA LEU A 164 -3.45 6.31 -5.01
C LEU A 164 -4.85 6.55 -5.59
N LEU A 165 -4.99 6.62 -6.92
CA LEU A 165 -6.29 6.76 -7.57
C LEU A 165 -7.17 5.53 -7.37
N THR A 166 -6.58 4.33 -7.47
CA THR A 166 -7.27 3.07 -7.21
C THR A 166 -7.71 2.97 -5.75
N LEU A 167 -6.84 3.35 -4.81
CA LEU A 167 -7.14 3.38 -3.38
C LEU A 167 -8.30 4.33 -3.08
N LYS A 168 -8.29 5.52 -3.70
CA LYS A 168 -9.40 6.47 -3.58
C LYS A 168 -10.70 5.87 -4.14
N PHE A 169 -10.66 5.26 -5.32
CA PHE A 169 -11.83 4.62 -5.92
C PHE A 169 -12.40 3.53 -5.00
N TRP A 170 -11.55 2.64 -4.48
CA TRP A 170 -11.95 1.56 -3.57
C TRP A 170 -12.50 2.03 -2.21
N LEU A 171 -11.99 3.16 -1.69
CA LEU A 171 -12.53 3.79 -0.47
C LEU A 171 -13.96 4.29 -0.69
N ASP A 172 -14.30 4.72 -1.90
CA ASP A 172 -15.61 5.27 -2.28
C ASP A 172 -16.55 4.23 -2.90
N ASP A 173 -16.02 3.05 -3.23
CA ASP A 173 -16.81 1.96 -3.82
C ASP A 173 -17.76 1.34 -2.78
N ALA A 174 -19.05 1.38 -3.12
CA ALA A 174 -20.16 0.81 -2.36
C ALA A 174 -20.87 -0.34 -3.11
N SER A 175 -20.29 -0.83 -4.20
CA SER A 175 -20.77 -2.02 -4.91
C SER A 175 -20.56 -3.29 -4.08
N ALA A 176 -21.38 -4.31 -4.35
CA ALA A 176 -21.25 -5.59 -3.66
C ALA A 176 -19.86 -6.19 -3.93
N ALA A 177 -19.19 -6.61 -2.86
CA ALA A 177 -17.83 -7.16 -2.92
C ALA A 177 -16.78 -6.28 -3.64
N PHE A 178 -17.05 -4.98 -3.83
CA PHE A 178 -16.15 -4.04 -4.53
C PHE A 178 -15.92 -4.38 -6.01
N GLU A 179 -16.91 -4.98 -6.68
CA GLU A 179 -16.83 -5.35 -8.11
C GLU A 179 -16.44 -4.16 -9.02
N LYS A 180 -16.83 -2.93 -8.66
CA LYS A 180 -16.45 -1.74 -9.46
C LYS A 180 -14.97 -1.42 -9.32
N THR A 181 -14.37 -1.70 -8.16
CA THR A 181 -12.92 -1.57 -7.96
C THR A 181 -12.17 -2.55 -8.84
N ASP A 182 -12.64 -3.79 -8.95
CA ASP A 182 -12.03 -4.80 -9.82
C ASP A 182 -12.05 -4.35 -11.28
N ILE A 183 -13.22 -3.87 -11.75
CA ILE A 183 -13.35 -3.28 -13.09
C ILE A 183 -12.43 -2.08 -13.28
N TYR A 184 -12.29 -1.23 -12.26
CA TYR A 184 -11.39 -0.08 -12.30
C TYR A 184 -9.92 -0.50 -12.42
N ILE A 185 -9.49 -1.51 -11.65
CA ILE A 185 -8.13 -2.07 -11.71
C ILE A 185 -7.83 -2.56 -13.12
N GLU A 186 -8.70 -3.39 -13.71
CA GLU A 186 -8.49 -3.93 -15.06
C GLU A 186 -8.34 -2.82 -16.09
N LYS A 187 -9.25 -1.85 -16.08
CA LYS A 187 -9.28 -0.76 -17.05
C LYS A 187 -8.09 0.18 -16.87
N SER A 188 -7.79 0.58 -15.64
CA SER A 188 -6.71 1.52 -15.36
C SER A 188 -5.33 0.94 -15.67
N VAL A 189 -5.06 -0.30 -15.26
CA VAL A 189 -3.79 -0.98 -15.57
C VAL A 189 -3.65 -1.18 -17.08
N LYS A 190 -4.72 -1.62 -17.77
CA LYS A 190 -4.70 -1.77 -19.23
C LYS A 190 -4.34 -0.45 -19.93
N VAL A 191 -5.01 0.64 -19.58
CA VAL A 191 -4.77 1.96 -20.17
C VAL A 191 -3.32 2.43 -19.91
N THR A 192 -2.80 2.25 -18.70
CA THR A 192 -1.42 2.65 -18.37
C THR A 192 -0.40 1.93 -19.25
N PHE A 193 -0.52 0.62 -19.44
CA PHE A 193 0.39 -0.15 -20.30
C PHE A 193 0.22 0.17 -21.78
N GLU A 194 -1.01 0.43 -22.24
CA GLU A 194 -1.24 0.91 -23.61
C GLU A 194 -0.58 2.27 -23.87
N LEU A 195 -0.67 3.20 -22.91
CA LEU A 195 -0.06 4.52 -23.02
C LEU A 195 1.47 4.48 -22.96
N MET A 196 2.05 3.60 -22.13
CA MET A 196 3.51 3.39 -22.08
C MET A 196 4.11 2.93 -23.41
N ASN A 197 3.33 2.20 -24.22
CA ASN A 197 3.76 1.72 -25.53
C ASN A 197 3.69 2.81 -26.62
N ILE A 198 2.97 3.91 -26.38
CA ILE A 198 2.62 4.90 -27.42
C ILE A 198 3.24 6.28 -27.12
N ALA A 199 3.46 6.62 -25.85
CA ALA A 199 3.94 7.94 -25.44
C ALA A 199 5.03 7.86 -24.34
N PRO A 200 5.93 8.85 -24.26
CA PRO A 200 6.87 8.96 -23.14
C PRO A 200 6.13 9.08 -21.81
N ILE A 201 6.58 8.31 -20.80
CA ILE A 201 5.93 8.20 -19.50
C ILE A 201 5.85 9.55 -18.79
N ASP A 202 6.80 10.47 -19.02
CA ASP A 202 6.83 11.78 -18.37
C ASP A 202 5.61 12.64 -18.71
N SER A 203 5.15 12.58 -19.96
CA SER A 203 3.95 13.29 -20.40
C SER A 203 2.70 12.76 -19.68
N LEU A 204 2.67 11.46 -19.34
CA LEU A 204 1.58 10.84 -18.58
C LEU A 204 1.62 11.27 -17.11
N ILE A 205 2.81 11.39 -16.53
CA ILE A 205 2.99 11.85 -15.15
C ILE A 205 2.54 13.30 -15.00
N ASP A 206 2.93 14.17 -15.92
CA ASP A 206 2.56 15.59 -15.86
C ASP A 206 1.04 15.77 -15.98
N PHE A 207 0.39 14.97 -16.84
CA PHE A 207 -1.07 14.91 -16.90
C PHE A 207 -1.69 14.38 -15.60
N GLY A 208 -1.14 13.30 -15.04
CA GLY A 208 -1.60 12.73 -13.77
C GLY A 208 -1.47 13.70 -12.60
N LYS A 209 -0.35 14.43 -12.49
CA LYS A 209 -0.13 15.48 -11.50
C LYS A 209 -1.14 16.61 -11.65
N PHE A 210 -1.42 17.03 -12.88
CA PHE A 210 -2.45 18.04 -13.17
C PHE A 210 -3.83 17.58 -12.68
N ILE A 211 -4.27 16.37 -13.04
CA ILE A 211 -5.57 15.83 -12.59
C ILE A 211 -5.62 15.70 -11.07
N PHE A 212 -4.55 15.24 -10.43
CA PHE A 212 -4.46 15.13 -8.97
C PHE A 212 -4.60 16.51 -8.31
N LYS A 213 -3.90 17.53 -8.82
CA LYS A 213 -4.00 18.90 -8.31
C LYS A 213 -5.42 19.45 -8.43
N GLU A 214 -6.03 19.31 -9.61
CA GLU A 214 -7.35 19.89 -9.89
C GLU A 214 -8.51 19.15 -9.20
N LYS A 215 -8.42 17.83 -9.00
CA LYS A 215 -9.54 17.03 -8.46
C LYS A 215 -9.36 16.54 -7.03
N ILE A 216 -8.15 16.58 -6.49
CA ILE A 216 -7.84 16.05 -5.14
C ILE A 216 -7.39 17.17 -4.19
N TYR A 217 -6.68 18.18 -4.67
CA TYR A 217 -6.24 19.32 -3.85
C TYR A 217 -7.22 20.51 -3.82
N ASN A 218 -8.00 20.74 -4.89
CA ASN A 218 -8.93 21.87 -4.99
C ASN A 218 -10.36 21.58 -4.46
N LYS A 219 -10.52 20.73 -3.44
CA LYS A 219 -11.81 20.50 -2.78
C LYS A 219 -11.70 20.51 -1.27
#